data_AF-A0A553N6W8-F1
#
_entry.id   AF-A0A553N6W8-F1
#
_cell.length_a   1.000
_cell.length_b   1.000
_cell.length_c   1.000
_cell.angle_alpha   90.00
_cell.angle_beta   90.00
_cell.angle_gamma   90.00
#
_symmetry.space_group_name_H-M   'P 1'
#
loop_
_entity.id
_entity.type
_entity.pdbx_description
1 polymer ?
#
loop_
_entity_poly.entity_id
_entity_poly.type
_entity_poly.pdbx_seq_one_letter_code
_entity_poly.pdbx_strand_id
1 'polypeptide(L)'
;MIVCTTQNHHTPLSYHNEVTNRTKGLNNLDMGNICPIKKNNNQPPKDLNALLSEVDVLEDMESSHWIQAFRTHLKSNGREDIEPLLYFVAQANILNKLEPGPTSQWKQQQINEERLNLVISIGNAYFSEDSSHKIALSNRILWNKLSEALQAIQNNNENRNIESDLEDACQLIRQAKGDYKVWKGGVDKAYNAYLASKPSLPTLTAVLLSIL
;
A
#
# COMPACT_ATOMS: atom_id res chain seq x y z
N MET A 1 -13.50 47.51 48.93
CA MET A 1 -14.48 47.74 50.03
C MET A 1 -15.86 47.72 49.39
N ILE A 2 -16.76 46.80 49.81
CA ILE A 2 -18.24 46.83 49.67
C ILE A 2 -18.78 46.90 48.20
N VAL A 3 -19.34 45.84 47.56
CA VAL A 3 -20.66 45.16 47.80
C VAL A 3 -21.83 46.12 47.46
N CYS A 4 -22.82 45.86 46.59
CA CYS A 4 -23.72 44.70 46.46
C CYS A 4 -24.55 44.71 45.13
N THR A 5 -24.74 43.52 44.53
CA THR A 5 -26.00 42.88 44.02
C THR A 5 -27.11 43.59 43.21
N THR A 6 -27.47 42.93 42.10
CA THR A 6 -28.87 42.57 41.71
C THR A 6 -28.92 41.09 41.29
N GLN A 7 -30.10 40.51 41.01
CA GLN A 7 -30.31 39.04 41.01
C GLN A 7 -31.53 38.60 40.13
N ASN A 8 -31.81 37.27 40.11
CA ASN A 8 -33.04 36.56 39.69
C ASN A 8 -33.15 36.15 38.19
N HIS A 9 -33.72 34.98 37.79
CA HIS A 9 -34.33 33.84 38.52
C HIS A 9 -34.44 32.56 37.63
N HIS A 10 -34.42 31.35 38.25
CA HIS A 10 -35.12 30.08 37.88
C HIS A 10 -34.86 29.39 36.51
N THR A 11 -34.92 28.05 36.32
CA THR A 11 -35.19 26.86 37.19
C THR A 11 -34.51 25.58 36.59
N PRO A 12 -34.44 24.42 37.30
CA PRO A 12 -33.56 23.30 36.94
C PRO A 12 -34.25 22.13 36.21
N LEU A 13 -33.46 21.16 35.75
CA LEU A 13 -33.91 19.78 35.47
C LEU A 13 -33.11 18.77 36.30
N SER A 14 -33.84 17.78 36.83
CA SER A 14 -33.34 16.72 37.73
C SER A 14 -32.82 15.52 36.95
N TYR A 15 -31.78 14.86 37.48
CA TYR A 15 -31.45 13.48 37.10
C TYR A 15 -31.47 12.59 38.34
N HIS A 16 -32.32 11.56 38.29
CA HIS A 16 -32.45 10.55 39.33
C HIS A 16 -31.37 9.47 39.22
N ASN A 17 -31.08 8.84 40.35
CA ASN A 17 -30.19 7.68 40.47
C ASN A 17 -30.68 6.49 39.63
N GLU A 18 -29.76 5.58 39.27
CA GLU A 18 -29.92 4.18 39.69
C GLU A 18 -28.59 3.39 39.68
N VAL A 19 -28.28 2.78 40.81
CA VAL A 19 -27.18 1.81 40.97
C VAL A 19 -27.78 0.41 40.86
N THR A 20 -27.29 -0.41 39.93
CA THR A 20 -27.63 -1.85 39.90
C THR A 20 -26.39 -2.73 39.77
N ASN A 21 -25.99 -3.33 40.89
CA ASN A 21 -25.05 -4.45 40.89
C ASN A 21 -25.73 -5.71 40.35
N ARG A 22 -25.12 -6.38 39.37
CA ARG A 22 -25.46 -7.76 39.00
C ARG A 22 -24.21 -8.61 38.80
N THR A 23 -23.88 -9.38 39.82
CA THR A 23 -23.08 -10.61 39.69
C THR A 23 -23.85 -11.63 38.83
N LYS A 24 -23.16 -12.28 37.89
CA LYS A 24 -23.44 -13.65 37.40
C LYS A 24 -22.42 -14.07 36.33
N GLY A 25 -21.99 -15.34 36.40
CA GLY A 25 -21.39 -16.06 35.27
C GLY A 25 -19.87 -16.24 35.35
N LEU A 26 -19.44 -17.43 35.78
CA LEU A 26 -18.24 -18.02 35.18
C LEU A 26 -18.50 -18.23 33.68
N ASN A 27 -17.52 -17.92 32.83
CA ASN A 27 -17.06 -18.80 31.74
C ASN A 27 -15.89 -18.16 30.96
N ASN A 28 -15.03 -19.05 30.46
CA ASN A 28 -13.94 -18.83 29.50
C ASN A 28 -12.73 -18.00 29.95
N LEU A 29 -11.63 -18.74 30.15
CA LEU A 29 -10.26 -18.28 29.90
C LEU A 29 -10.14 -17.86 28.44
N ASP A 30 -10.17 -16.55 28.17
CA ASP A 30 -9.88 -16.00 26.86
C ASP A 30 -8.36 -15.89 26.68
N MET A 31 -7.75 -16.99 26.23
CA MET A 31 -6.32 -17.12 25.94
C MET A 31 -6.14 -17.43 24.44
N GLY A 32 -6.32 -16.41 23.61
CA GLY A 32 -6.11 -16.56 22.17
C GLY A 32 -6.36 -15.28 21.40
N ASN A 33 -5.28 -14.57 21.07
CA ASN A 33 -5.33 -13.51 20.06
C ASN A 33 -5.54 -14.16 18.69
N ILE A 34 -6.79 -14.49 18.34
CA ILE A 34 -7.13 -15.06 17.04
C ILE A 34 -7.03 -13.92 16.02
N CYS A 35 -5.89 -13.86 15.32
CA CYS A 35 -5.72 -12.99 14.17
C CYS A 35 -6.91 -13.19 13.20
N PRO A 36 -7.49 -12.12 12.63
CA PRO A 36 -8.65 -12.23 11.76
C PRO A 36 -8.30 -13.11 10.55
N ILE A 37 -8.90 -14.30 10.50
CA ILE A 37 -8.73 -15.24 9.39
C ILE A 37 -9.40 -14.61 8.16
N LYS A 38 -8.63 -13.87 7.36
CA LYS A 38 -8.98 -13.55 5.96
C LYS A 38 -9.37 -14.88 5.30
N LYS A 39 -10.46 -14.89 4.51
CA LYS A 39 -10.92 -16.12 3.83
C LYS A 39 -9.78 -16.72 3.00
N ASN A 40 -9.22 -17.83 3.47
CA ASN A 40 -8.18 -18.57 2.75
C ASN A 40 -8.78 -19.17 1.47
N ASN A 41 -8.74 -18.39 0.39
CA ASN A 41 -8.82 -18.95 -0.95
C ASN A 41 -7.56 -19.78 -1.18
N ASN A 42 -7.70 -21.11 -1.17
CA ASN A 42 -6.63 -22.07 -1.44
C ASN A 42 -6.11 -22.04 -2.90
N GLN A 43 -6.52 -21.04 -3.68
CA GLN A 43 -6.13 -20.81 -5.07
C GLN A 43 -5.53 -19.41 -5.19
N PRO A 44 -4.50 -19.23 -6.04
CA PRO A 44 -3.90 -17.93 -6.29
C PRO A 44 -4.93 -16.96 -6.91
N PRO A 45 -4.77 -15.64 -6.71
CA PRO A 45 -5.55 -14.62 -7.42
C PRO A 45 -5.47 -14.84 -8.95
N LYS A 46 -6.61 -14.70 -9.64
CA LYS A 46 -6.75 -15.09 -11.05
C LYS A 46 -5.86 -14.32 -12.03
N ASP A 47 -5.45 -13.12 -11.65
CA ASP A 47 -4.60 -12.23 -12.43
C ASP A 47 -3.78 -11.30 -11.51
N LEU A 48 -2.85 -10.57 -12.09
CA LEU A 48 -1.94 -9.68 -11.37
C LEU A 48 -2.66 -8.48 -10.71
N ASN A 49 -3.78 -8.01 -11.26
CA ASN A 49 -4.55 -6.93 -10.62
C ASN A 49 -5.21 -7.44 -9.34
N ALA A 50 -5.77 -8.66 -9.36
CA ALA A 50 -6.33 -9.29 -8.18
C ALA A 50 -5.27 -9.63 -7.12
N LEU A 51 -4.04 -9.95 -7.52
CA LEU A 51 -2.92 -10.13 -6.59
C LEU A 51 -2.55 -8.81 -5.88
N LEU A 52 -2.53 -7.70 -6.63
CA LEU A 52 -2.08 -6.40 -6.14
C LEU A 52 -3.21 -5.52 -5.57
N SER A 53 -4.48 -5.90 -5.72
CA SER A 53 -5.59 -5.12 -5.16
C SER A 53 -5.60 -5.10 -3.63
N GLU A 54 -5.10 -6.16 -3.00
CA GLU A 54 -4.98 -6.31 -1.54
C GLU A 54 -3.78 -5.57 -0.91
N VAL A 55 -2.96 -4.90 -1.73
CA VAL A 55 -1.78 -4.13 -1.28
C VAL A 55 -2.20 -2.66 -1.14
N ASP A 56 -2.35 -2.17 0.09
CA ASP A 56 -2.65 -0.77 0.42
C ASP A 56 -1.38 -0.03 0.87
N VAL A 57 -0.47 -0.72 1.57
CA VAL A 57 0.89 -0.26 1.89
C VAL A 57 1.94 -1.27 1.41
N LEU A 58 3.21 -0.89 1.32
CA LEU A 58 4.24 -1.77 0.74
C LEU A 58 4.52 -3.01 1.59
N GLU A 59 4.38 -2.86 2.90
CA GLU A 59 4.50 -3.89 3.93
C GLU A 59 3.48 -5.03 3.74
N ASP A 60 2.33 -4.76 3.10
CA ASP A 60 1.34 -5.79 2.78
C ASP A 60 1.92 -6.86 1.84
N MET A 61 2.89 -6.49 0.98
CA MET A 61 3.59 -7.45 0.12
C MET A 61 4.39 -8.49 0.92
N GLU A 62 4.92 -8.10 2.09
CA GLU A 62 5.62 -9.02 2.98
C GLU A 62 4.67 -9.95 3.72
N SER A 63 3.48 -9.46 4.07
CA SER A 63 2.43 -10.28 4.71
C SER A 63 1.65 -11.19 3.75
N SER A 64 1.58 -10.84 2.47
CA SER A 64 0.74 -11.53 1.48
C SER A 64 1.34 -12.85 1.04
N HIS A 65 0.72 -13.96 1.48
CA HIS A 65 1.18 -15.31 1.16
C HIS A 65 1.34 -15.54 -0.36
N TRP A 66 0.38 -15.08 -1.17
CA TRP A 66 0.43 -15.29 -2.62
C TRP A 66 1.54 -14.46 -3.30
N ILE A 67 1.87 -13.29 -2.77
CA ILE A 67 3.03 -12.50 -3.24
C ILE A 67 4.34 -13.20 -2.86
N GLN A 68 4.46 -13.71 -1.62
CA GLN A 68 5.63 -14.48 -1.19
C GLN A 68 5.83 -15.78 -1.98
N ALA A 69 4.74 -16.51 -2.27
CA ALA A 69 4.77 -17.70 -3.12
C ALA A 69 5.19 -17.36 -4.57
N PHE A 70 4.72 -16.23 -5.12
CA PHE A 70 5.14 -15.75 -6.43
C PHE A 70 6.61 -15.32 -6.45
N ARG A 71 7.10 -14.56 -5.46
CA ARG A 71 8.53 -14.21 -5.31
C ARG A 71 9.42 -15.44 -5.20
N THR A 72 9.00 -16.44 -4.42
CA THR A 72 9.69 -17.72 -4.30
C THR A 72 9.77 -18.42 -5.66
N HIS A 73 8.67 -18.42 -6.44
CA HIS A 73 8.68 -18.96 -7.80
C HIS A 73 9.62 -18.18 -8.74
N LEU A 74 9.66 -16.85 -8.69
CA LEU A 74 10.60 -16.05 -9.49
C LEU A 74 12.04 -16.46 -9.21
N LYS A 75 12.43 -16.50 -7.93
CA LYS A 75 13.77 -16.93 -7.47
C LYS A 75 14.10 -18.36 -7.89
N SER A 76 13.18 -19.32 -7.70
CA SER A 76 13.38 -20.71 -8.10
C SER A 76 13.55 -20.92 -9.62
N ASN A 77 13.17 -19.94 -10.44
CA ASN A 77 13.30 -19.99 -11.90
C ASN A 77 14.37 -19.02 -12.44
N GLY A 78 15.18 -18.39 -11.59
CA GLY A 78 16.21 -17.42 -12.01
C GLY A 78 15.64 -16.16 -12.66
N ARG A 79 14.51 -15.68 -12.11
CA ARG A 79 13.73 -14.52 -12.60
C ARG A 79 13.61 -13.41 -11.54
N GLU A 80 14.63 -13.25 -10.71
CA GLU A 80 14.75 -12.15 -9.74
C GLU A 80 14.71 -10.78 -10.43
N ASP A 81 15.02 -10.70 -11.73
CA ASP A 81 14.89 -9.50 -12.58
C ASP A 81 13.46 -8.91 -12.60
N ILE A 82 12.45 -9.72 -12.32
CA ILE A 82 11.04 -9.32 -12.29
C ILE A 82 10.61 -8.77 -10.92
N GLU A 83 11.36 -9.05 -9.86
CA GLU A 83 10.99 -8.62 -8.50
C GLU A 83 10.96 -7.08 -8.36
N PRO A 84 11.95 -6.29 -8.82
CA PRO A 84 11.85 -4.83 -8.85
C PRO A 84 10.64 -4.31 -9.63
N LEU A 85 10.25 -4.98 -10.72
CA LEU A 85 9.07 -4.61 -11.50
C LEU A 85 7.78 -4.81 -10.69
N LEU A 86 7.69 -5.88 -9.90
CA LEU A 86 6.54 -6.16 -9.03
C LEU A 86 6.37 -5.09 -7.95
N TYR A 87 7.45 -4.72 -7.25
CA TYR A 87 7.42 -3.65 -6.23
C TYR A 87 7.12 -2.27 -6.84
N PHE A 88 7.73 -1.93 -7.99
CA PHE A 88 7.42 -0.70 -8.72
C PHE A 88 5.93 -0.61 -9.08
N VAL A 89 5.36 -1.69 -9.62
CA VAL A 89 3.95 -1.76 -10.00
C VAL A 89 3.02 -1.65 -8.79
N ALA A 90 3.39 -2.25 -7.65
CA ALA A 90 2.66 -2.12 -6.39
C ALA A 90 2.68 -0.67 -5.87
N GLN A 91 3.85 -0.03 -5.77
CA GLN A 91 3.96 1.38 -5.36
C GLN A 91 3.23 2.33 -6.32
N ALA A 92 3.29 2.08 -7.63
CA ALA A 92 2.52 2.84 -8.62
C ALA A 92 1.01 2.61 -8.48
N ASN A 93 0.54 1.46 -7.98
CA ASN A 93 -0.88 1.25 -7.63
C ASN A 93 -1.28 2.02 -6.36
N ILE A 94 -0.44 1.98 -5.31
CA ILE A 94 -0.64 2.76 -4.08
C ILE A 94 -0.73 4.26 -4.42
N LEU A 95 0.18 4.78 -5.26
CA LEU A 95 0.17 6.17 -5.71
C LEU A 95 -1.14 6.58 -6.41
N ASN A 96 -1.79 5.66 -7.13
CA ASN A 96 -3.11 5.91 -7.74
C ASN A 96 -4.27 5.83 -6.74
N LYS A 97 -4.12 5.10 -5.63
CA LYS A 97 -5.11 5.10 -4.53
C LYS A 97 -5.09 6.42 -3.75
N LEU A 98 -3.96 7.13 -3.77
CA LEU A 98 -3.78 8.47 -3.17
C LEU A 98 -4.30 9.63 -4.05
N GLU A 99 -5.23 9.39 -4.99
CA GLU A 99 -5.74 10.47 -5.83
C GLU A 99 -6.52 11.55 -5.04
N PRO A 100 -6.33 12.84 -5.37
CA PRO A 100 -6.90 13.95 -4.64
C PRO A 100 -8.42 14.08 -4.87
N GLY A 101 -9.20 13.45 -3.99
CA GLY A 101 -10.66 13.60 -3.95
C GLY A 101 -11.12 14.90 -3.26
N PRO A 102 -12.41 15.24 -3.33
CA PRO A 102 -12.98 16.39 -2.62
C PRO A 102 -12.87 16.19 -1.10
N THR A 103 -11.85 16.80 -0.49
CA THR A 103 -11.53 16.72 0.94
C THR A 103 -11.21 18.09 1.52
N SER A 104 -10.94 18.18 2.83
CA SER A 104 -10.50 19.43 3.46
C SER A 104 -9.08 19.81 3.03
N GLN A 105 -8.76 21.10 3.00
CA GLN A 105 -7.42 21.59 2.61
C GLN A 105 -6.28 20.93 3.39
N TRP A 106 -6.46 20.69 4.69
CA TRP A 106 -5.48 19.98 5.51
C TRP A 106 -5.27 18.52 5.06
N LYS A 107 -6.35 17.80 4.75
CA LYS A 107 -6.25 16.41 4.25
C LYS A 107 -5.65 16.36 2.84
N GLN A 108 -5.95 17.35 2.01
CA GLN A 108 -5.35 17.51 0.69
C GLN A 108 -3.82 17.74 0.78
N GLN A 109 -3.36 18.55 1.74
CA GLN A 109 -1.93 18.74 2.01
C GLN A 109 -1.26 17.42 2.43
N GLN A 110 -1.84 16.70 3.38
CA GLN A 110 -1.30 15.39 3.81
C GLN A 110 -1.23 14.39 2.63
N ILE A 111 -2.27 14.30 1.80
CA ILE A 111 -2.27 13.43 0.61
C ILE A 111 -1.15 13.83 -0.35
N ASN A 112 -0.95 15.13 -0.62
CA ASN A 112 0.11 15.60 -1.50
C ASN A 112 1.51 15.33 -0.91
N GLU A 113 1.71 15.44 0.40
CA GLU A 113 2.95 15.05 1.08
C GLU A 113 3.22 13.53 0.98
N GLU A 114 2.21 12.69 1.20
CA GLU A 114 2.31 11.23 1.03
C GLU A 114 2.64 10.85 -0.42
N ARG A 115 1.99 11.48 -1.40
CA ARG A 115 2.29 11.32 -2.83
C ARG A 115 3.71 11.75 -3.16
N LEU A 116 4.16 12.91 -2.68
CA LEU A 116 5.51 13.44 -2.91
C LEU A 116 6.58 12.47 -2.38
N ASN A 117 6.43 12.01 -1.14
CA ASN A 117 7.32 11.01 -0.54
C ASN A 117 7.36 9.70 -1.34
N LEU A 118 6.20 9.22 -1.82
CA LEU A 118 6.11 8.01 -2.63
C LEU A 118 6.72 8.18 -4.03
N VAL A 119 6.56 9.34 -4.67
CA VAL A 119 7.18 9.67 -5.96
C VAL A 119 8.71 9.74 -5.84
N ILE A 120 9.22 10.38 -4.79
CA ILE A 120 10.67 10.42 -4.49
C ILE A 120 11.20 9.00 -4.21
N SER A 121 10.46 8.18 -3.44
CA SER A 121 10.80 6.79 -3.17
C SER A 121 10.89 5.96 -4.46
N ILE A 122 9.88 6.07 -5.35
CA ILE A 122 9.85 5.40 -6.65
C ILE A 122 11.03 5.85 -7.53
N GLY A 123 11.31 7.16 -7.58
CA GLY A 123 12.42 7.71 -8.36
C GLY A 123 13.77 7.14 -7.91
N ASN A 124 14.04 7.21 -6.60
CA ASN A 124 15.27 6.70 -6.00
C ASN A 124 15.41 5.18 -6.19
N ALA A 125 14.31 4.42 -6.03
CA ALA A 125 14.34 2.96 -6.09
C ALA A 125 14.48 2.41 -7.52
N TYR A 126 13.86 3.00 -8.54
CA TYR A 126 13.78 2.35 -9.87
C TYR A 126 14.35 3.17 -11.04
N PHE A 127 14.53 4.48 -10.86
CA PHE A 127 14.92 5.40 -11.94
C PHE A 127 16.28 6.08 -11.73
N SER A 128 16.80 6.11 -10.49
CA SER A 128 18.17 6.52 -10.20
C SER A 128 19.20 5.66 -10.95
N GLU A 129 20.35 6.26 -11.29
CA GLU A 129 21.46 5.54 -11.91
C GLU A 129 22.20 4.62 -10.95
N ASP A 130 22.27 5.00 -9.68
CA ASP A 130 22.95 4.25 -8.62
C ASP A 130 22.10 3.12 -8.02
N SER A 131 20.85 2.95 -8.46
CA SER A 131 19.96 1.94 -7.86
C SER A 131 20.26 0.52 -8.33
N SER A 132 20.38 -0.40 -7.36
CA SER A 132 20.41 -1.85 -7.57
C SER A 132 19.10 -2.42 -8.11
N HIS A 133 17.99 -1.69 -7.99
CA HIS A 133 16.65 -2.11 -8.42
C HIS A 133 16.16 -1.39 -9.68
N LYS A 134 17.09 -0.76 -10.44
CA LYS A 134 16.79 0.00 -11.65
C LYS A 134 16.01 -0.83 -12.67
N ILE A 135 14.86 -0.32 -13.11
CA ILE A 135 14.00 -1.00 -14.08
C ILE A 135 14.31 -0.56 -15.51
N ALA A 136 13.88 -1.32 -16.52
CA ALA A 136 14.10 -0.98 -17.93
C ALA A 136 12.78 -0.77 -18.67
N LEU A 137 12.47 0.48 -19.04
CA LEU A 137 11.33 0.79 -19.92
C LEU A 137 11.65 0.46 -21.38
N SER A 138 10.60 0.13 -22.15
CA SER A 138 10.64 -0.01 -23.61
C SER A 138 10.68 1.37 -24.26
N ASN A 139 9.84 2.28 -23.75
CA ASN A 139 9.78 3.65 -24.20
C ASN A 139 10.91 4.49 -23.56
N ARG A 140 11.98 4.73 -24.31
CA ARG A 140 13.12 5.57 -23.87
C ARG A 140 12.76 7.05 -23.72
N ILE A 141 11.78 7.56 -24.46
CA ILE A 141 11.31 8.94 -24.31
C ILE A 141 10.61 9.13 -22.96
N LEU A 142 9.79 8.14 -22.57
CA LEU A 142 9.15 8.11 -21.26
C LEU A 142 10.17 8.02 -20.12
N TRP A 143 11.25 7.24 -20.29
CA TRP A 143 12.35 7.20 -19.33
C TRP A 143 12.95 8.58 -19.07
N ASN A 144 13.34 9.29 -20.15
CA ASN A 144 13.99 10.59 -20.04
C ASN A 144 13.06 11.62 -19.38
N LYS A 145 11.80 11.71 -19.85
CA LYS A 145 10.79 12.61 -19.27
C LYS A 145 10.55 12.36 -17.78
N LEU A 146 10.46 11.08 -17.38
CA LEU A 146 10.26 10.73 -15.97
C LEU A 146 11.51 11.07 -15.14
N SER A 147 12.71 10.84 -15.67
CA SER A 147 13.96 11.24 -15.02
C SER A 147 14.05 12.77 -14.83
N GLU A 148 13.69 13.55 -15.85
CA GLU A 148 13.65 15.02 -15.80
C GLU A 148 12.64 15.51 -14.75
N ALA A 149 11.41 14.96 -14.73
CA ALA A 149 10.39 15.32 -13.76
C ALA A 149 10.77 14.96 -12.31
N LEU A 150 11.37 13.79 -12.09
CA LEU A 150 11.86 13.37 -10.78
C LEU A 150 12.99 14.27 -10.26
N GLN A 151 13.93 14.67 -11.13
CA GLN A 151 14.99 15.62 -10.78
C GLN A 151 14.42 17.01 -10.47
N ALA A 152 13.42 17.48 -11.23
CA ALA A 152 12.74 18.74 -10.94
C ALA A 152 12.13 18.75 -9.53
N ILE A 153 11.39 17.70 -9.17
CA ILE A 153 10.80 17.53 -7.83
C ILE A 153 11.88 17.52 -6.74
N GLN A 154 12.95 16.74 -6.91
CA GLN A 154 14.04 16.65 -5.93
C GLN A 154 14.70 18.00 -5.67
N ASN A 155 14.88 18.82 -6.72
CA ASN A 155 15.50 20.14 -6.64
C ASN A 155 14.55 21.25 -6.16
N ASN A 156 13.23 21.11 -6.35
CA ASN A 156 12.23 22.15 -6.09
C ASN A 156 11.43 21.98 -4.77
N ASN A 157 11.90 21.15 -3.83
CA ASN A 157 11.20 20.84 -2.56
C ASN A 157 10.78 22.07 -1.70
N GLU A 158 11.32 23.26 -1.95
CA GLU A 158 10.99 24.50 -1.23
C GLU A 158 10.05 25.45 -2.00
N ASN A 159 9.63 25.10 -3.23
CA ASN A 159 8.97 26.04 -4.16
C ASN A 159 7.46 25.81 -4.37
N ARG A 160 6.73 26.91 -4.59
CA ARG A 160 5.26 26.94 -4.72
C ARG A 160 4.66 26.18 -5.92
N ASN A 161 5.47 25.75 -6.89
CA ASN A 161 4.99 25.11 -8.12
C ASN A 161 4.98 23.56 -8.06
N ILE A 162 5.40 22.99 -6.92
CA ILE A 162 5.62 21.55 -6.76
C ILE A 162 4.38 20.68 -7.01
N GLU A 163 3.17 21.21 -6.86
CA GLU A 163 1.92 20.47 -7.11
C GLU A 163 1.73 20.14 -8.61
N SER A 164 2.17 21.02 -9.52
CA SER A 164 2.13 20.75 -10.96
C SER A 164 3.18 19.70 -11.34
N ASP A 165 4.42 19.89 -10.89
CA ASP A 165 5.53 18.96 -11.14
C ASP A 165 5.20 17.56 -10.58
N LEU A 166 4.52 17.49 -9.43
CA LEU A 166 4.08 16.25 -8.78
C LEU A 166 2.99 15.51 -9.58
N GLU A 167 1.99 16.20 -10.13
CA GLU A 167 0.97 15.53 -10.96
C GLU A 167 1.58 15.02 -12.28
N ASP A 168 2.45 15.80 -12.92
CA ASP A 168 3.17 15.38 -14.14
C ASP A 168 4.02 14.12 -13.87
N ALA A 169 4.78 14.09 -12.77
CA ALA A 169 5.53 12.91 -12.36
C ALA A 169 4.63 11.71 -12.04
N CYS A 170 3.49 11.92 -11.34
CA CYS A 170 2.49 10.87 -11.11
C CYS A 170 1.95 10.31 -12.44
N GLN A 171 1.62 11.17 -13.41
CA GLN A 171 1.14 10.75 -14.72
C GLN A 171 2.21 9.96 -15.51
N LEU A 172 3.48 10.36 -15.41
CA LEU A 172 4.60 9.64 -16.03
C LEU A 172 4.84 8.29 -15.35
N ILE A 173 4.69 8.18 -14.03
CA ILE A 173 4.72 6.90 -13.29
C ILE A 173 3.56 5.99 -13.70
N ARG A 174 2.34 6.53 -13.84
CA ARG A 174 1.17 5.77 -14.38
C ARG A 174 1.46 5.19 -15.77
N GLN A 175 2.08 5.98 -16.65
CA GLN A 175 2.50 5.52 -17.98
C GLN A 175 3.61 4.46 -17.90
N ALA A 176 4.62 4.65 -17.04
CA ALA A 176 5.73 3.72 -16.86
C ALA A 176 5.26 2.36 -16.31
N LYS A 177 4.28 2.35 -15.39
CA LYS A 177 3.60 1.13 -14.94
C LYS A 177 2.97 0.35 -16.11
N GLY A 178 2.46 1.06 -17.11
CA GLY A 178 1.86 0.48 -18.32
C GLY A 178 2.84 0.12 -19.44
N ASP A 179 4.14 0.40 -19.31
CA ASP A 179 5.14 0.08 -20.34
C ASP A 179 5.19 -1.44 -20.59
N TYR A 180 5.39 -1.82 -21.85
CA TYR A 180 5.41 -3.22 -22.27
C TYR A 180 6.40 -4.08 -21.46
N LYS A 181 7.62 -3.60 -21.17
CA LYS A 181 8.63 -4.36 -20.42
C LYS A 181 8.30 -4.49 -18.94
N VAL A 182 7.56 -3.53 -18.38
CA VAL A 182 7.12 -3.57 -16.98
C VAL A 182 5.93 -4.52 -16.84
N TRP A 183 4.85 -4.25 -17.58
CA TRP A 183 3.59 -4.97 -17.42
C TRP A 183 3.54 -6.24 -18.27
N LYS A 184 3.25 -6.13 -19.58
CA LYS A 184 2.90 -7.29 -20.43
C LYS A 184 4.05 -8.27 -20.70
N GLY A 185 5.26 -7.77 -20.92
CA GLY A 185 6.47 -8.57 -21.11
C GLY A 185 7.18 -8.94 -19.80
N GLY A 186 6.91 -8.18 -18.73
CA GLY A 186 7.49 -8.34 -17.39
C GLY A 186 6.57 -9.11 -16.44
N VAL A 187 5.98 -8.40 -15.48
CA VAL A 187 5.29 -9.01 -14.32
C VAL A 187 4.07 -9.83 -14.73
N ASP A 188 3.26 -9.38 -15.68
CA ASP A 188 2.05 -10.09 -16.12
C ASP A 188 2.43 -11.44 -16.77
N LYS A 189 3.45 -11.45 -17.65
CA LYS A 189 3.98 -12.68 -18.25
C LYS A 189 4.52 -13.65 -17.20
N ALA A 190 5.26 -13.14 -16.21
CA ALA A 190 5.81 -13.96 -15.14
C ALA A 190 4.70 -14.52 -14.22
N TYR A 191 3.68 -13.73 -13.89
CA TYR A 191 2.56 -14.18 -13.08
C TYR A 191 1.71 -15.23 -13.79
N ASN A 192 1.48 -15.08 -15.10
CA ASN A 192 0.81 -16.12 -15.89
C ASN A 192 1.61 -17.44 -15.95
N ALA A 193 2.96 -17.37 -15.99
CA ALA A 193 3.81 -18.56 -15.90
C ALA A 193 3.73 -19.23 -14.51
N TYR A 194 3.68 -18.42 -13.44
CA TYR A 194 3.42 -18.89 -12.08
C TYR A 194 2.06 -19.58 -11.96
N LEU A 195 0.97 -18.99 -12.46
CA LEU A 195 -0.35 -19.63 -12.47
C LEU A 195 -0.36 -20.94 -13.25
N ALA A 196 0.37 -21.01 -14.38
CA ALA A 196 0.50 -22.22 -15.19
C ALA A 196 1.23 -23.36 -14.45
N SER A 197 2.08 -23.06 -13.46
CA SER A 197 2.71 -24.07 -12.59
C SER A 197 1.77 -24.67 -11.54
N LYS A 198 0.48 -24.25 -11.51
CA LYS A 198 -0.56 -24.72 -10.58
C LYS A 198 -0.13 -24.65 -9.10
N PRO A 199 0.25 -23.47 -8.59
CA PRO A 199 0.77 -23.32 -7.25
C PRO A 199 -0.33 -23.61 -6.23
N SER A 200 0.00 -24.44 -5.25
CA SER A 200 -0.84 -24.77 -4.10
C SER A 200 -0.22 -24.25 -2.82
N LEU A 201 -1.04 -23.76 -1.90
CA LEU A 201 -0.60 -23.49 -0.53
C LEU A 201 -0.02 -24.78 0.10
N PRO A 202 1.04 -24.71 0.92
CA PRO A 202 1.45 -25.85 1.74
C PRO A 202 0.30 -26.27 2.63
N THR A 203 -0.20 -27.50 2.47
CA THR A 203 -1.20 -28.05 3.41
C THR A 203 -0.55 -28.29 4.77
N LEU A 204 -1.32 -28.15 5.86
CA LEU A 204 -0.83 -28.38 7.23
C LEU A 204 -0.13 -29.74 7.41
N THR A 205 -0.56 -30.75 6.65
CA THR A 205 0.10 -32.07 6.58
C THR A 205 1.53 -32.03 6.04
N ALA A 206 1.83 -31.18 5.06
CA ALA A 206 3.19 -31.04 4.52
C ALA A 206 4.13 -30.36 5.53
N VAL A 207 3.62 -29.39 6.30
CA VAL A 207 4.38 -28.74 7.38
C VAL A 207 4.67 -29.73 8.51
N LEU A 208 3.66 -30.48 8.96
CA LEU A 208 3.84 -31.50 10.02
C LEU A 208 4.81 -32.62 9.61
N LEU A 209 4.84 -33.01 8.33
CA LEU A 209 5.79 -33.99 7.79
C LEU A 209 7.22 -33.45 7.57
N SER A 210 7.45 -32.14 7.75
CA SER A 210 8.78 -31.52 7.65
C SER A 210 9.47 -31.28 9.00
N ILE A 211 8.81 -31.66 10.10
CA ILE A 211 9.28 -31.50 11.50
C ILE A 211 9.59 -32.88 12.14
N LEU A 212 9.30 -33.98 11.42
CA LEU A 212 9.60 -35.37 11.77
C LEU A 212 10.85 -35.87 11.03
#